data_AF-A0A0B7NVB5-F1
#
_entry.id   AF-A0A0B7NVB5-F1
#
_cell.length_a   1.000
_cell.length_b   1.000
_cell.length_c   1.000
_cell.angle_alpha   90.00
_cell.angle_beta   90.00
_cell.angle_gamma   90.00
#
_symmetry.space_group_name_H-M   'P 1'
#
loop_
_entity.id
_entity.type
_entity.pdbx_description
1 polymer ?
#
loop_
_entity_poly.entity_id
_entity_poly.type
_entity_poly.pdbx_seq_one_letter_code
_entity_poly.pdbx_strand_id
1 'polypeptide(L)'
;MVDAKNEILAKNEALSEQLQKVLKAQDTRMKLYREFDIAFKDYLNGKCPEEQYSSVCKIVTEGFQEVSKEIQDVEKEVNKSDTVIGGMIRQLQNVEKERLEKVNNTANLQILTIRSKESDKDYDETIKQEQKGVKESTDKVYEIWDKLREEMHGVASLIC
;
A
#
# COMPACT_ATOMS: atom_id res chain seq x y z
N MET A 1 -6.17 39.84 13.59
CA MET A 1 -5.15 39.46 12.58
C MET A 1 -4.13 38.47 13.15
N VAL A 2 -3.62 38.67 14.38
CA VAL A 2 -2.68 37.73 15.02
C VAL A 2 -3.32 36.35 15.26
N ASP A 3 -4.58 36.31 15.71
CA ASP A 3 -5.25 35.04 16.02
C ASP A 3 -5.49 34.16 14.78
N ALA A 4 -5.88 34.77 13.65
CA ALA A 4 -6.07 34.05 12.39
C ALA A 4 -4.75 33.49 11.83
N LYS A 5 -3.62 34.20 12.01
CA LYS A 5 -2.30 33.72 11.60
C LYS A 5 -1.86 32.53 12.45
N ASN A 6 -2.10 32.58 13.76
CA ASN A 6 -1.78 31.48 14.67
C ASN A 6 -2.64 30.23 14.39
N GLU A 7 -3.92 30.42 14.04
CA GLU A 7 -4.81 29.31 13.66
C GLU A 7 -4.37 28.62 12.36
N ILE A 8 -3.91 29.38 11.36
CA ILE A 8 -3.39 28.84 10.10
C ILE A 8 -2.11 28.03 10.34
N LEU A 9 -1.18 28.55 11.16
CA LEU A 9 0.05 27.85 11.49
C LEU A 9 -0.23 26.50 12.16
N ALA A 10 -1.11 26.48 13.17
CA ALA A 10 -1.48 25.25 13.87
C ALA A 10 -2.13 24.20 12.95
N LYS A 11 -2.93 24.64 11.97
CA LYS A 11 -3.52 23.74 10.96
C LYS A 11 -2.45 23.13 10.05
N ASN A 12 -1.47 23.92 9.61
CA ASN A 12 -0.37 23.45 8.77
C ASN A 12 0.51 22.45 9.54
N GLU A 13 0.83 22.72 10.81
CA GLU A 13 1.58 21.78 11.67
C GLU A 13 0.85 20.44 11.80
N ALA A 14 -0.44 20.46 12.13
CA ALA A 14 -1.25 19.25 12.24
C ALA A 14 -1.31 18.45 10.92
N LEU A 15 -1.47 19.15 9.79
CA LEU A 15 -1.49 18.53 8.47
C LEU A 15 -0.12 17.91 8.12
N SER A 16 0.98 18.58 8.44
CA SER A 16 2.33 18.06 8.23
C SER A 16 2.56 16.76 9.00
N GLU A 17 2.17 16.72 10.28
CA GLU A 17 2.26 15.51 11.11
C GLU A 17 1.39 14.36 10.57
N GLN A 18 0.18 14.67 10.11
CA GLN A 18 -0.72 13.69 9.49
C GLN A 18 -0.12 13.09 8.22
N LEU A 19 0.45 13.93 7.34
CA LEU A 19 1.11 13.47 6.13
C LEU A 19 2.32 12.58 6.44
N GLN A 20 3.16 12.96 7.42
CA GLN A 20 4.27 12.11 7.86
C GLN A 20 3.82 10.72 8.32
N LYS A 21 2.70 10.64 9.06
CA LYS A 21 2.12 9.35 9.47
C LYS A 21 1.70 8.51 8.26
N VAL A 22 1.02 9.10 7.28
CA VAL A 22 0.63 8.40 6.04
C VAL A 22 1.85 7.88 5.30
N LEU A 23 2.91 8.68 5.14
CA LEU A 23 4.12 8.26 4.43
C LEU A 23 4.82 7.09 5.14
N LYS A 24 4.93 7.14 6.47
CA LYS A 24 5.53 6.06 7.27
C LYS A 24 4.71 4.78 7.22
N ALA A 25 3.39 4.89 7.29
CA ALA A 25 2.47 3.77 7.14
C ALA A 25 2.61 3.15 5.73
N GLN A 26 2.71 3.97 4.69
CA GLN A 26 2.95 3.52 3.32
C GLN A 26 4.31 2.84 3.14
N ASP A 27 5.38 3.35 3.76
CA ASP A 27 6.69 2.66 3.80
C ASP A 27 6.59 1.26 4.42
N THR A 28 5.80 1.15 5.50
CA THR A 28 5.56 -0.13 6.18
C THR A 28 4.81 -1.09 5.26
N ARG A 29 3.77 -0.62 4.56
CA ARG A 29 3.07 -1.39 3.53
C ARG A 29 4.03 -1.93 2.47
N MET A 30 4.97 -1.11 2.01
CA MET A 30 5.96 -1.53 1.01
C MET A 30 6.94 -2.59 1.52
N LYS A 31 7.29 -2.57 2.81
CA LYS A 31 8.09 -3.64 3.45
C LYS A 31 7.31 -4.96 3.53
N LEU A 32 6.03 -4.90 3.91
CA LEU A 32 5.16 -6.08 3.97
C LEU A 32 5.03 -6.76 2.60
N TYR A 33 4.86 -6.00 1.51
CA TYR A 33 4.87 -6.57 0.16
C TYR A 33 6.19 -7.28 -0.18
N ARG A 34 7.34 -6.73 0.26
CA ARG A 34 8.64 -7.36 0.04
C ARG A 34 8.79 -8.65 0.85
N GLU A 35 8.35 -8.65 2.10
CA GLU A 35 8.37 -9.84 2.96
C GLU A 35 7.50 -10.96 2.38
N PHE A 36 6.30 -10.62 1.89
CA PHE A 36 5.45 -11.55 1.17
C PHE A 36 6.12 -12.10 -0.09
N ASP A 37 6.67 -11.24 -0.95
CA ASP A 37 7.31 -11.65 -2.20
C ASP A 37 8.50 -12.60 -1.96
N ILE A 38 9.30 -12.34 -0.92
CA ILE A 38 10.41 -13.22 -0.51
C ILE A 38 9.86 -14.57 -0.08
N ALA A 39 8.93 -14.60 0.88
CA ALA A 39 8.37 -15.85 1.41
C ALA A 39 7.66 -16.66 0.32
N PHE A 40 6.97 -15.99 -0.59
CA PHE A 40 6.30 -16.60 -1.73
C PHE A 40 7.30 -17.24 -2.68
N LYS A 41 8.37 -16.54 -3.06
CA LYS A 41 9.44 -17.11 -3.90
C LYS A 41 10.13 -18.28 -3.22
N ASP A 42 10.39 -18.22 -1.92
CA ASP A 42 11.00 -19.32 -1.19
C ASP A 42 10.08 -20.55 -1.14
N TYR A 43 8.77 -20.34 -1.00
CA TYR A 43 7.77 -21.41 -1.07
C TYR A 43 7.72 -22.05 -2.46
N LEU A 44 7.62 -21.26 -3.54
CA LEU A 44 7.58 -21.81 -4.91
C LEU A 44 8.85 -22.58 -5.28
N ASN A 45 10.00 -22.22 -4.70
CA ASN A 45 11.28 -22.89 -4.93
C ASN A 45 11.55 -24.06 -3.95
N GLY A 46 10.59 -24.42 -3.09
CA GLY A 46 10.74 -25.50 -2.12
C GLY A 46 11.74 -25.23 -0.99
N LYS A 47 12.14 -23.97 -0.79
CA LYS A 47 13.04 -23.54 0.29
C LYS A 47 12.31 -23.31 1.63
N CYS A 48 10.98 -23.18 1.56
CA CYS A 48 10.11 -22.87 2.70
C CYS A 48 8.93 -23.87 2.72
N PRO A 49 8.68 -24.56 3.85
CA PRO A 49 7.49 -25.40 4.01
C PRO A 49 6.19 -24.59 3.93
N GLU A 50 5.08 -25.25 3.58
CA GLU A 50 3.75 -24.61 3.47
C GLU A 50 3.31 -23.96 4.80
N GLU A 51 3.59 -24.59 5.93
CA GLU A 51 3.26 -24.05 7.27
C GLU A 51 3.98 -22.73 7.55
N GLN A 52 5.27 -22.64 7.20
CA GLN A 52 6.06 -21.43 7.37
C GLN A 52 5.58 -20.32 6.43
N TYR A 53 5.30 -20.65 5.16
CA TYR A 53 4.72 -19.71 4.20
C TYR A 53 3.36 -19.18 4.68
N SER A 54 2.48 -20.06 5.13
CA SER A 54 1.16 -19.71 5.69
C SER A 54 1.29 -18.78 6.90
N SER A 55 2.25 -19.04 7.79
CA SER A 55 2.51 -18.16 8.93
C SER A 55 2.96 -16.77 8.50
N VAL A 56 3.83 -16.65 7.48
CA VAL A 56 4.23 -15.33 6.96
C VAL A 56 3.05 -14.62 6.31
N CYS A 57 2.24 -15.32 5.52
CA CYS A 57 1.03 -14.76 4.90
C CYS A 57 0.07 -14.19 5.95
N LYS A 58 -0.11 -14.88 7.09
CA LYS A 58 -0.92 -14.38 8.20
C LYS A 58 -0.36 -13.09 8.78
N ILE A 59 0.93 -13.07 9.14
CA ILE A 59 1.60 -11.89 9.71
C ILE A 59 1.51 -10.70 8.76
N VAL A 60 1.80 -10.93 7.47
CA VAL A 60 1.74 -9.87 6.47
C VAL A 60 0.32 -9.36 6.26
N THR A 61 -0.68 -10.24 6.27
CA THR A 61 -2.09 -9.86 6.15
C THR A 61 -2.55 -8.99 7.33
N GLU A 62 -2.19 -9.39 8.55
CA GLU A 62 -2.46 -8.60 9.76
C GLU A 62 -1.78 -7.22 9.68
N GLY A 63 -0.51 -7.17 9.27
CA GLY A 63 0.21 -5.91 9.05
C GLY A 63 -0.45 -5.02 7.99
N PHE A 64 -0.94 -5.58 6.88
CA PHE A 64 -1.67 -4.81 5.88
C PHE A 64 -2.97 -4.22 6.43
N GLN A 65 -3.69 -4.96 7.27
CA GLN A 65 -4.92 -4.48 7.90
C GLN A 65 -4.63 -3.35 8.87
N GLU A 66 -3.60 -3.49 9.71
CA GLU A 66 -3.18 -2.45 10.66
C GLU A 66 -2.79 -1.15 9.96
N VAL A 67 -1.90 -1.23 8.96
CA VAL A 67 -1.46 -0.06 8.18
C VAL A 67 -2.63 0.58 7.43
N SER A 68 -3.55 -0.22 6.90
CA SER A 68 -4.73 0.32 6.21
C SER A 68 -5.66 1.05 7.17
N LYS A 69 -5.87 0.52 8.37
CA LYS A 69 -6.66 1.19 9.40
C LYS A 69 -6.00 2.51 9.84
N GLU A 70 -4.69 2.52 10.06
CA GLU A 70 -3.94 3.73 10.43
C GLU A 70 -4.13 4.83 9.38
N ILE A 71 -3.97 4.51 8.10
CA ILE A 71 -4.13 5.48 7.01
C ILE A 71 -5.59 5.96 6.90
N GLN A 72 -6.58 5.08 7.12
CA GLN A 72 -8.00 5.47 7.13
C GLN A 72 -8.33 6.45 8.25
N ASP A 73 -7.76 6.24 9.43
CA ASP A 73 -8.00 7.13 10.56
C ASP A 73 -7.33 8.49 10.33
N VAL A 74 -6.13 8.52 9.75
CA VAL A 74 -5.51 9.79 9.33
C VAL A 74 -6.31 10.48 8.21
N GLU A 75 -6.78 9.74 7.21
CA GLU A 75 -7.59 10.26 6.11
C GLU A 75 -8.88 10.96 6.61
N LYS A 76 -9.55 10.37 7.60
CA LYS A 76 -10.76 10.98 8.20
C LYS A 76 -10.45 12.31 8.87
N GLU A 77 -9.32 12.42 9.56
CA GLU A 77 -8.91 13.65 10.21
C GLU A 77 -8.48 14.72 9.19
N VAL A 78 -7.65 14.35 8.22
CA VAL A 78 -7.20 15.25 7.13
C VAL A 78 -8.41 15.79 6.36
N ASN A 79 -9.40 14.95 6.03
CA ASN A 79 -10.60 15.38 5.29
C ASN A 79 -11.43 16.47 5.99
N LYS A 80 -11.28 16.66 7.31
CA LYS A 80 -11.97 17.74 8.03
C LYS A 80 -11.37 19.11 7.73
N SER A 81 -10.08 19.17 7.41
CA SER A 81 -9.32 20.40 7.19
C SER A 81 -8.90 20.61 5.73
N ASP A 82 -8.62 19.53 5.01
CA ASP A 82 -8.17 19.54 3.61
C ASP A 82 -8.75 18.35 2.85
N THR A 83 -9.80 18.60 2.08
CA THR A 83 -10.50 17.57 1.30
C THR A 83 -9.74 17.14 0.05
N VAL A 84 -8.79 17.96 -0.44
CA VAL A 84 -7.98 17.63 -1.61
C VAL A 84 -6.95 16.58 -1.22
N ILE A 85 -6.19 16.84 -0.15
CA ILE A 85 -5.20 15.90 0.38
C ILE A 85 -5.90 14.65 0.93
N GLY A 86 -7.02 14.81 1.64
CA GLY A 86 -7.83 13.68 2.09
C GLY A 86 -8.33 12.81 0.91
N GLY A 87 -8.67 13.43 -0.22
CA GLY A 87 -8.99 12.75 -1.47
C GLY A 87 -7.82 11.96 -2.05
N MET A 88 -6.61 12.53 -2.05
CA MET A 88 -5.39 11.83 -2.50
C MET A 88 -5.07 10.61 -1.63
N ILE A 89 -5.18 10.73 -0.30
CA ILE A 89 -4.98 9.60 0.63
C ILE A 89 -6.00 8.49 0.35
N ARG A 90 -7.26 8.84 0.09
CA ARG A 90 -8.29 7.86 -0.30
C ARG A 90 -7.96 7.19 -1.63
N GLN A 91 -7.49 7.95 -2.62
CA GLN A 91 -7.06 7.39 -3.90
C GLN A 91 -5.90 6.39 -3.72
N LEU A 92 -4.89 6.73 -2.89
CA LEU A 92 -3.80 5.83 -2.55
C LEU A 92 -4.32 4.50 -2.00
N GLN A 93 -5.26 4.55 -1.04
CA GLN A 93 -5.83 3.33 -0.47
C GLN A 93 -6.62 2.49 -1.47
N ASN A 94 -7.38 3.12 -2.36
CA ASN A 94 -8.15 2.41 -3.37
C ASN A 94 -7.24 1.67 -4.35
N VAL A 95 -6.17 2.32 -4.81
CA VAL A 95 -5.18 1.69 -5.69
C VAL A 95 -4.42 0.59 -4.95
N GLU A 96 -4.10 0.78 -3.66
CA GLU A 96 -3.47 -0.26 -2.85
C GLU A 96 -4.36 -1.49 -2.65
N LYS A 97 -5.67 -1.28 -2.46
CA LYS A 97 -6.63 -2.39 -2.39
C LYS A 97 -6.67 -3.17 -3.70
N GLU A 98 -6.77 -2.47 -4.84
CA GLU A 98 -6.73 -3.09 -6.17
C GLU A 98 -5.41 -3.87 -6.38
N ARG A 99 -4.28 -3.28 -5.98
CA ARG A 99 -2.96 -3.92 -6.05
C ARG A 99 -2.92 -5.21 -5.24
N LEU A 100 -3.41 -5.18 -4.00
CA LEU A 100 -3.42 -6.34 -3.11
C LEU A 100 -4.28 -7.48 -3.68
N GLU A 101 -5.46 -7.16 -4.24
CA GLU A 101 -6.33 -8.13 -4.91
C GLU A 101 -5.60 -8.82 -6.08
N LYS A 102 -4.92 -8.05 -6.94
CA LYS A 102 -4.15 -8.59 -8.07
C LYS A 102 -2.95 -9.44 -7.62
N VAL A 103 -2.24 -9.01 -6.57
CA VAL A 103 -1.13 -9.78 -5.97
C VAL A 103 -1.64 -11.13 -5.47
N ASN A 104 -2.77 -11.13 -4.76
CA ASN A 104 -3.39 -12.36 -4.26
C ASN A 104 -3.82 -13.28 -5.40
N ASN A 105 -4.47 -12.75 -6.45
CA ASN A 105 -4.86 -13.52 -7.63
C ASN A 105 -3.65 -14.15 -8.32
N THR A 106 -2.60 -13.35 -8.55
CA THR A 106 -1.34 -13.81 -9.16
C THR A 106 -0.72 -14.95 -8.35
N ALA A 107 -0.65 -14.81 -7.03
CA ALA A 107 -0.08 -15.82 -6.15
C ALA A 107 -0.89 -17.12 -6.20
N ASN A 108 -2.22 -17.04 -6.13
CA ASN A 108 -3.10 -18.20 -6.19
C ASN A 108 -2.96 -18.95 -7.52
N LEU A 109 -2.93 -18.24 -8.65
CA LEU A 109 -2.75 -18.86 -9.98
C LEU A 109 -1.41 -19.57 -10.11
N GLN A 110 -0.33 -18.98 -9.60
CA GLN A 110 1.00 -19.60 -9.64
C GLN A 110 1.08 -20.85 -8.75
N ILE A 111 0.48 -20.81 -7.55
CA ILE A 111 0.39 -22.00 -6.67
C ILE A 111 -0.42 -23.11 -7.35
N LEU A 112 -1.56 -22.77 -7.95
CA LEU A 112 -2.38 -23.72 -8.69
C LEU A 112 -1.60 -24.34 -9.85
N THR A 113 -0.87 -23.54 -10.63
CA THR A 113 -0.06 -24.01 -11.76
C THR A 113 1.02 -25.01 -11.34
N ILE A 114 1.67 -24.80 -10.19
CA ILE A 114 2.64 -25.75 -9.65
C ILE A 114 1.94 -27.05 -9.20
N ARG A 115 0.80 -26.93 -8.53
CA ARG A 115 0.01 -28.08 -8.04
C ARG A 115 -0.68 -28.85 -9.17
N SER A 116 -1.00 -28.19 -10.29
CA SER A 116 -1.74 -28.73 -11.42
C SER A 116 -0.85 -29.29 -12.53
N LYS A 117 0.44 -29.52 -12.29
CA LYS A 117 1.37 -30.20 -13.22
C LYS A 117 0.92 -31.62 -13.65
N GLU A 118 -0.23 -32.09 -13.17
CA GLU A 118 -0.94 -33.30 -13.60
C GLU A 118 -2.17 -33.03 -14.51
N SER A 119 -2.47 -31.79 -14.92
CA SER A 119 -3.60 -31.43 -15.78
C SER A 119 -3.24 -30.46 -16.92
N ASP A 120 -3.87 -30.60 -18.09
CA ASP A 120 -3.73 -29.77 -19.32
C ASP A 120 -4.14 -28.29 -19.18
N LYS A 121 -4.22 -27.72 -17.97
CA LYS A 121 -4.59 -26.33 -17.76
C LYS A 121 -3.37 -25.42 -17.80
N ASP A 122 -3.28 -24.62 -18.87
CA ASP A 122 -2.30 -23.55 -19.03
C ASP A 122 -2.84 -22.23 -18.43
N TYR A 123 -2.20 -21.74 -17.38
CA TYR A 123 -2.52 -20.46 -16.74
C TYR A 123 -1.51 -19.36 -17.09
N ASP A 124 -0.53 -19.63 -17.96
CA ASP A 124 0.61 -18.73 -18.19
C ASP A 124 0.18 -17.37 -18.74
N GLU A 125 -0.80 -17.34 -19.64
CA GLU A 125 -1.31 -16.08 -20.19
C GLU A 125 -2.04 -15.25 -19.11
N THR A 126 -2.90 -15.88 -18.31
CA THR A 126 -3.60 -15.22 -17.20
C THR A 126 -2.62 -14.70 -16.16
N ILE A 127 -1.59 -15.48 -15.80
CA ILE A 127 -0.54 -15.05 -14.87
C ILE A 127 0.19 -13.82 -15.40
N LYS A 128 0.54 -13.79 -16.69
CA LYS A 128 1.21 -12.63 -17.31
C LYS A 128 0.33 -11.38 -17.29
N GLN A 129 -0.98 -11.54 -17.54
CA GLN A 129 -1.94 -10.42 -17.48
C GLN A 129 -2.07 -9.87 -16.06
N GLU A 130 -2.19 -10.73 -15.06
CA GLU A 130 -2.26 -10.33 -13.65
C GLU A 130 -0.96 -9.65 -13.19
N GLN A 131 0.21 -10.18 -13.57
CA GLN A 131 1.51 -9.56 -13.28
C GLN A 131 1.64 -8.16 -13.90
N LYS A 132 1.14 -7.97 -15.12
CA LYS A 132 1.07 -6.65 -15.75
C LYS A 132 0.17 -5.72 -14.95
N GLY A 133 -0.99 -6.20 -14.51
CA GLY A 133 -1.91 -5.44 -13.66
C GLY A 133 -1.29 -5.05 -12.31
N VAL A 134 -0.52 -5.93 -11.68
CA VAL A 134 0.23 -5.63 -10.44
C VAL A 134 1.24 -4.51 -10.68
N LYS A 135 1.96 -4.55 -11.82
CA LYS A 135 2.92 -3.50 -12.18
C LYS A 135 2.23 -2.16 -12.37
N GLU A 136 1.15 -2.12 -13.16
CA GLU A 136 0.38 -0.90 -13.42
C GLU A 136 -0.17 -0.28 -12.12
N SER A 137 -0.71 -1.10 -11.21
CA SER A 137 -1.17 -0.61 -9.89
C SER A 137 0.00 -0.14 -9.01
N THR A 138 1.16 -0.79 -9.10
CA THR A 138 2.37 -0.35 -8.38
C THR A 138 2.85 1.02 -8.86
N ASP A 139 2.87 1.25 -10.17
CA ASP A 139 3.28 2.54 -10.75
C ASP A 139 2.33 3.66 -10.31
N LYS A 140 1.01 3.41 -10.32
CA LYS A 140 0.00 4.35 -9.80
C LYS A 140 0.18 4.67 -8.31
N VAL A 141 0.52 3.67 -7.49
CA VAL A 141 0.82 3.87 -6.07
C VAL A 141 1.99 4.85 -5.91
N TYR A 142 3.08 4.66 -6.64
CA TYR A 142 4.23 5.55 -6.58
C TYR A 142 3.89 6.97 -7.03
N GLU A 143 3.12 7.12 -8.10
CA GLU A 143 2.68 8.44 -8.58
C GLU A 143 1.88 9.20 -7.51
N ILE A 144 0.89 8.56 -6.88
CA ILE A 144 0.09 9.20 -5.83
C ILE A 144 0.95 9.49 -4.60
N TRP A 145 1.86 8.57 -4.26
CA TRP A 145 2.74 8.72 -3.11
C TRP A 145 3.72 9.87 -3.28
N ASP A 146 4.29 10.06 -4.47
CA ASP A 146 5.18 11.19 -4.76
C ASP A 146 4.43 12.53 -4.69
N LYS A 147 3.20 12.60 -5.22
CA LYS A 147 2.34 13.79 -5.04
C LYS A 147 2.11 14.11 -3.56
N LEU A 148 1.80 13.10 -2.73
CA LEU A 148 1.63 13.31 -1.28
C LEU A 148 2.92 13.80 -0.60
N ARG A 149 4.10 13.39 -1.08
CA ARG A 149 5.38 13.94 -0.57
C ARG A 149 5.57 15.39 -0.99
N GLU A 150 5.24 15.74 -2.23
CA GLU A 150 5.29 17.13 -2.71
C GLU A 150 4.37 18.04 -1.88
N GLU A 151 3.13 17.60 -1.61
CA GLU A 151 2.21 18.33 -0.73
C GLU A 151 2.78 18.49 0.68
N MET A 152 3.37 17.43 1.26
CA MET A 152 4.02 17.53 2.57
C MET A 152 5.17 18.54 2.58
N HIS A 153 6.00 18.56 1.54
CA HIS A 153 7.09 19.54 1.41
C HIS A 153 6.54 20.97 1.28
N GLY A 154 5.45 21.15 0.53
CA GLY A 154 4.74 22.42 0.43
C GLY A 154 4.25 22.90 1.80
N VAL A 155 3.53 22.04 2.54
CA VAL A 155 3.03 22.35 3.88
C VAL A 155 4.18 22.65 4.85
N ALA A 156 5.25 21.87 4.84
CA ALA A 156 6.41 22.09 5.68
C ALA A 156 7.08 23.45 5.44
N SER A 157 7.13 23.91 4.18
CA SER A 157 7.68 25.22 3.83
C SER A 157 6.85 26.40 4.37
N LEU A 158 5.58 26.18 4.71
CA LEU A 158 4.69 27.19 5.27
C LEU A 158 4.75 27.28 6.81
N ILE A 159 5.43 26.33 7.45
CA ILE A 159 5.61 26.26 8.91
C ILE A 159 6.96 26.89 9.32
N CYS A 160 7.98 26.76 8.48
CA CYS A 160 9.33 27.32 8.66
C CYS A 160 9.38 28.85 8.43
#